data_AF-F6Z9Q8-F1
#
_entry.id   AF-F6Z9Q8-F1
#
_cell.length_a   1.000
_cell.length_b   1.000
_cell.length_c   1.000
_cell.angle_alpha   90.00
_cell.angle_beta   90.00
_cell.angle_gamma   90.00
#
_symmetry.space_group_name_H-M   'P 1'
#
loop_
_entity.id
_entity.type
_entity.pdbx_description
1 polymer ?
#
loop_
_entity_poly.entity_id
_entity_poly.type
_entity_poly.pdbx_seq_one_letter_code
_entity_poly.pdbx_strand_id
1 'polypeptide(L)'
;MLVIESLDGDTETRRLSPLALTGGRTIDLNNGPQDHGWCSGYTCQKRISTFYVIVTSGTHFDVFFTGYAPRRMKLHLLNVANDKTVRVAIWFPRPERLDVYQAEKDLYIFPQNSFYDTTRDLWNTRHPATSTPDQYKPPIDSGVNGANYIDLKTRLLYITIRGPEPVKIVTVPMIQIAIGFPAISIDDFFGENLVQNLAVYLGVPSYKIRVVNVVRETSRRKRDLRLRRSTEVVTYNIEYGDEIVNGTGSNVTSNSSLAAEFLNQGVTKMLVDYQTGKLWQILNVTEGISLSSTQAATNLTTSADYETYLIEHKIPTSMSIAFLPSTAEEYLVFPTQPVVTMLDSEGIPVTTLGGIWSVSVALDTTNGDNRATLMGTTTATFNKNGTATFTDLMITH
;
A
#
# COMPACT_ATOMS: atom_id res chain seq x y z
N MET A 1 32.62 -9.98 -6.28
CA MET A 1 32.00 -9.47 -5.03
C MET A 1 30.72 -8.76 -5.41
N LEU A 2 29.61 -8.98 -4.70
CA LEU A 2 28.36 -8.26 -4.92
C LEU A 2 28.31 -7.05 -3.97
N VAL A 3 28.02 -5.88 -4.52
CA VAL A 3 27.81 -4.64 -3.80
C VAL A 3 26.33 -4.30 -3.85
N ILE A 4 25.74 -4.05 -2.69
CA ILE A 4 24.35 -3.63 -2.52
C ILE A 4 24.38 -2.25 -1.87
N GLU A 5 23.94 -1.22 -2.59
CA GLU A 5 24.01 0.18 -2.15
C GLU A 5 22.61 0.79 -2.08
N SER A 6 22.27 1.40 -0.95
CA SER A 6 21.09 2.26 -0.82
C SER A 6 21.37 3.63 -1.43
N LEU A 7 20.51 4.04 -2.35
CA LEU A 7 20.51 5.36 -2.99
C LEU A 7 19.44 6.30 -2.38
N ASP A 8 18.85 5.90 -1.26
CA ASP A 8 17.86 6.72 -0.56
C ASP A 8 18.54 7.92 0.13
N GLY A 9 17.80 9.02 0.30
CA GLY A 9 18.34 10.22 0.96
C GLY A 9 18.74 10.00 2.42
N ASP A 10 18.27 8.92 3.03
CA ASP A 10 18.57 8.50 4.40
C ASP A 10 19.64 7.39 4.49
N THR A 11 20.41 7.16 3.42
CA THR A 11 21.39 6.07 3.32
C THR A 11 22.40 6.00 4.48
N GLU A 12 22.71 7.13 5.12
CA GLU A 12 23.63 7.19 6.26
C GLU A 12 22.95 7.05 7.63
N THR A 13 21.65 7.29 7.72
CA THR A 13 20.92 7.43 9.00
C THR A 13 19.98 6.26 9.27
N ARG A 14 19.40 5.64 8.23
CA ARG A 14 18.55 4.46 8.39
C ARG A 14 19.41 3.20 8.52
N ARG A 15 19.13 2.41 9.57
CA ARG A 15 19.85 1.16 9.82
C ARG A 15 19.22 0.01 9.04
N LEU A 16 19.92 -0.43 7.98
CA LEU A 16 19.53 -1.59 7.17
C LEU A 16 20.32 -2.88 7.51
N SER A 17 21.27 -2.77 8.43
CA SER A 17 22.21 -3.83 8.83
C SER A 17 21.78 -4.58 10.10
N PRO A 18 22.16 -5.86 10.26
CA PRO A 18 22.87 -6.68 9.26
C PRO A 18 22.01 -7.02 8.04
N LEU A 19 22.63 -7.06 6.86
CA LEU A 19 22.06 -7.66 5.67
C LEU A 19 22.29 -9.16 5.71
N ALA A 20 21.23 -9.96 5.61
CA ALA A 20 21.33 -11.40 5.54
C ALA A 20 21.35 -11.87 4.08
N LEU A 21 22.43 -12.54 3.70
CA LEU A 21 22.59 -13.20 2.41
C LEU A 21 22.49 -14.71 2.64
N THR A 22 21.46 -15.35 2.10
CA THR A 22 21.23 -16.79 2.24
C THR A 22 21.54 -17.48 0.93
N GLY A 23 22.39 -18.51 0.96
CA GLY A 23 22.74 -19.30 -0.21
C GLY A 23 23.18 -20.71 0.18
N GLY A 24 22.67 -21.72 -0.53
CA GLY A 24 22.97 -23.12 -0.23
C GLY A 24 22.51 -23.51 1.18
N ARG A 25 23.46 -23.75 2.10
CA ARG A 25 23.21 -24.14 3.50
C ARG A 25 23.74 -23.12 4.51
N THR A 26 24.12 -21.93 4.05
CA THR A 26 24.77 -20.90 4.86
C THR A 26 24.02 -19.59 4.80
N ILE A 27 24.08 -18.84 5.89
CA ILE A 27 23.63 -17.46 5.98
C ILE A 27 24.85 -16.62 6.33
N ASP A 28 25.09 -15.58 5.53
CA ASP A 28 26.12 -14.59 5.78
C ASP A 28 25.47 -13.28 6.23
N LEU A 29 25.89 -12.75 7.39
CA LEU A 29 25.33 -11.55 8.01
C LEU A 29 26.32 -10.40 7.86
N ASN A 30 26.02 -9.49 6.94
CA ASN A 30 26.92 -8.43 6.56
C ASN A 30 26.53 -7.10 7.21
N ASN A 31 27.47 -6.50 7.91
CA ASN A 31 27.34 -5.12 8.38
C ASN A 31 27.86 -4.15 7.31
N GLY A 32 27.26 -2.96 7.26
CA GLY A 32 27.79 -1.86 6.47
C GLY A 32 29.10 -1.31 7.05
N PRO A 33 29.77 -0.41 6.33
CA PRO A 33 30.99 0.25 6.78
C PRO A 33 30.79 1.03 8.08
N GLN A 34 31.89 1.21 8.81
CA GLN A 34 31.92 1.97 10.05
C GLN A 34 31.91 3.48 9.77
N ASP A 35 31.25 4.23 10.64
CA ASP A 35 31.33 5.69 10.67
C ASP A 35 32.70 6.14 11.23
N HIS A 36 33.44 6.94 10.46
CA HIS A 36 34.69 7.56 10.87
C HIS A 36 34.55 9.08 11.12
N GLY A 37 33.34 9.64 10.99
CA GLY A 37 33.04 11.03 11.30
C GLY A 37 33.02 11.29 12.81
N TRP A 38 33.53 12.46 13.20
CA TRP A 38 33.57 12.91 14.60
C TRP A 38 32.58 14.08 14.80
N CYS A 39 31.60 13.89 15.70
CA CYS A 39 30.55 14.85 16.00
C CYS A 39 30.43 15.04 17.52
N SER A 40 30.55 16.29 18.01
CA SER A 40 30.31 16.67 19.41
C SER A 40 30.92 15.71 20.46
N GLY A 41 32.13 15.22 20.21
CA GLY A 41 32.86 14.33 21.12
C GLY A 41 32.56 12.83 20.99
N TYR A 42 31.71 12.41 20.04
CA TYR A 42 31.40 11.01 19.72
C TYR A 42 31.43 10.74 18.20
N THR A 43 31.30 9.49 17.79
CA THR A 43 31.06 9.17 16.36
C THR A 43 29.68 9.67 15.96
N CYS A 44 29.55 10.18 14.73
CA CYS A 44 28.29 10.76 14.22
C CYS A 44 27.14 9.75 14.07
N GLN A 45 27.45 8.45 14.22
CA GLN A 45 26.56 7.31 13.98
C GLN A 45 26.01 7.28 12.54
N LYS A 46 26.72 7.90 11.60
CA LYS A 46 26.38 7.93 10.18
C LYS A 46 27.08 6.79 9.45
N ARG A 47 26.32 5.79 9.02
CA ARG A 47 26.87 4.61 8.35
C ARG A 47 26.23 4.49 6.98
N ILE A 48 27.02 4.72 5.94
CA ILE A 48 26.52 4.56 4.57
C ILE A 48 26.01 3.14 4.38
N SER A 49 24.79 3.01 3.85
CA SER A 49 24.11 1.74 3.66
C SER A 49 24.60 1.05 2.38
N THR A 50 25.88 0.65 2.39
CA THR A 50 26.55 -0.12 1.35
C THR A 50 27.08 -1.41 1.93
N PHE A 51 26.71 -2.53 1.32
CA PHE A 51 27.08 -3.87 1.76
C PHE A 51 27.95 -4.54 0.72
N TYR A 52 29.08 -5.10 1.16
CA TYR A 52 30.04 -5.81 0.32
C TYR A 52 29.98 -7.28 0.69
N VAL A 53 29.38 -8.10 -0.18
CA VAL A 53 29.16 -9.52 0.09
C VAL A 53 29.90 -10.40 -0.92
N ILE A 54 30.45 -11.51 -0.45
CA ILE A 54 31.13 -12.49 -1.30
C ILE A 54 30.09 -13.46 -1.83
N VAL A 55 29.98 -13.55 -3.16
CA VAL A 55 29.03 -14.42 -3.85
C VAL A 55 29.76 -15.30 -4.85
N THR A 56 29.22 -16.50 -5.04
CA THR A 56 29.67 -17.44 -6.07
C THR A 56 28.91 -17.16 -7.37
N SER A 57 29.64 -17.05 -8.48
CA SER A 57 28.99 -16.88 -9.80
C SER A 57 28.19 -18.14 -10.18
N GLY A 58 27.13 -17.96 -10.97
CA GLY A 58 26.22 -19.04 -11.35
C GLY A 58 25.41 -19.58 -10.17
N THR A 59 25.33 -18.84 -9.06
CA THR A 59 24.58 -19.23 -7.84
C THR A 59 23.47 -18.24 -7.50
N HIS A 60 22.38 -18.76 -6.93
CA HIS A 60 21.23 -17.99 -6.46
C HIS A 60 21.38 -17.66 -4.96
N PHE A 61 21.04 -16.44 -4.59
CA PHE A 61 21.03 -15.99 -3.19
C PHE A 61 19.73 -15.27 -2.84
N ASP A 62 19.25 -15.44 -1.61
CA ASP A 62 18.17 -14.65 -1.05
C ASP A 62 18.77 -13.54 -0.17
N VAL A 63 18.21 -12.34 -0.26
CA VAL A 63 18.68 -11.13 0.43
C VAL A 63 17.55 -10.58 1.31
N PHE A 64 17.86 -10.38 2.59
CA PHE A 64 16.96 -9.79 3.56
C PHE A 64 17.64 -8.65 4.31
N PHE A 65 16.91 -7.57 4.51
CA PHE A 65 17.33 -6.43 5.33
C PHE A 65 16.68 -6.53 6.71
N THR A 66 17.32 -6.02 7.75
CA THR A 66 16.68 -5.85 9.07
C THR A 66 15.68 -4.70 9.11
N GLY A 67 15.75 -3.80 8.12
CA GLY A 67 14.88 -2.64 7.92
C GLY A 67 14.08 -2.72 6.61
N TYR A 68 13.37 -1.63 6.25
CA TYR A 68 12.66 -1.57 4.96
C TYR A 68 13.70 -1.59 3.86
N ALA A 69 13.57 -2.48 2.88
CA ALA A 69 14.49 -2.52 1.74
C ALA A 69 14.58 -1.11 1.10
N PRO A 70 15.75 -0.62 0.69
CA PRO A 70 15.84 0.72 0.10
C PRO A 70 14.83 0.95 -1.02
N ARG A 71 14.22 2.13 -1.05
CA ARG A 71 13.30 2.51 -2.14
C ARG A 71 14.06 2.63 -3.45
N ARG A 72 15.31 3.09 -3.39
CA ARG A 72 16.26 3.05 -4.50
C ARG A 72 17.49 2.30 -4.06
N MET A 73 17.86 1.28 -4.81
CA MET A 73 19.10 0.55 -4.58
C MET A 73 19.83 0.24 -5.87
N LYS A 74 21.13 0.03 -5.74
CA LYS A 74 22.01 -0.35 -6.83
C LYS A 74 22.73 -1.65 -6.47
N LEU A 75 22.78 -2.57 -7.43
CA LEU A 75 23.43 -3.87 -7.32
C LEU A 75 24.56 -3.92 -8.36
N HIS A 76 25.76 -4.31 -7.94
CA HIS A 76 26.95 -4.32 -8.80
C HIS A 76 27.86 -5.51 -8.47
N LEU A 77 28.30 -6.25 -9.48
CA LEU A 77 29.35 -7.26 -9.34
C LEU A 77 30.73 -6.65 -9.65
N LEU A 78 31.55 -6.47 -8.62
CA LEU A 78 32.92 -5.99 -8.78
C LEU A 78 33.88 -7.10 -9.22
N ASN A 79 34.86 -6.71 -10.04
CA ASN A 79 35.98 -7.53 -10.52
C ASN A 79 35.54 -8.85 -11.18
N VAL A 80 34.55 -8.76 -12.07
CA VAL A 80 33.95 -9.92 -12.73
C VAL A 80 34.01 -9.79 -14.26
N ALA A 81 34.13 -10.91 -14.97
CA ALA A 81 34.03 -10.93 -16.43
C ALA A 81 32.57 -10.74 -16.89
N ASN A 82 32.39 -10.25 -18.13
CA ASN A 82 31.08 -9.87 -18.68
C ASN A 82 30.07 -11.02 -18.83
N ASP A 83 30.55 -12.27 -18.81
CA ASP A 83 29.73 -13.48 -18.93
C ASP A 83 29.25 -14.03 -17.59
N LYS A 84 29.82 -13.56 -16.47
CA LYS A 84 29.50 -14.08 -15.14
C LYS A 84 28.20 -13.49 -14.62
N THR A 85 27.40 -14.36 -14.03
CA THR A 85 26.10 -14.00 -13.49
C THR A 85 25.96 -14.38 -12.04
N VAL A 86 25.04 -13.71 -11.35
CA VAL A 86 24.51 -14.07 -10.02
C VAL A 86 23.02 -13.75 -10.06
N ARG A 87 22.18 -14.62 -9.50
CA ARG A 87 20.76 -14.31 -9.29
C ARG A 87 20.53 -14.00 -7.82
N VAL A 88 19.81 -12.91 -7.55
CA VAL A 88 19.40 -12.52 -6.20
C VAL A 88 17.88 -12.49 -6.12
N ALA A 89 17.33 -12.88 -4.97
CA ALA A 89 15.95 -12.60 -4.61
C ALA A 89 15.91 -11.69 -3.40
N ILE A 90 15.36 -10.50 -3.55
CA ILE A 90 15.30 -9.50 -2.49
C ILE A 90 13.87 -9.44 -1.97
N TRP A 91 13.69 -9.55 -0.65
CA TRP A 91 12.37 -9.46 -0.03
C TRP A 91 11.92 -8.01 0.14
N PHE A 92 10.70 -7.71 -0.29
CA PHE A 92 10.05 -6.43 -0.12
C PHE A 92 8.77 -6.58 0.71
N PRO A 93 8.61 -5.85 1.81
CA PRO A 93 7.45 -6.01 2.69
C PRO A 93 6.14 -5.53 2.09
N ARG A 94 6.15 -4.51 1.21
CA ARG A 94 4.93 -3.96 0.59
C ARG A 94 4.83 -4.36 -0.88
N PRO A 95 3.61 -4.49 -1.44
CA PRO A 95 3.43 -4.91 -2.82
C PRO A 95 3.80 -3.84 -3.85
N GLU A 96 4.52 -2.77 -3.48
CA GLU A 96 4.88 -1.66 -4.38
C GLU A 96 5.52 -2.14 -5.69
N ARG A 97 5.35 -1.36 -6.76
CA ARG A 97 5.96 -1.69 -8.04
C ARG A 97 7.47 -1.47 -7.93
N LEU A 98 8.24 -2.45 -8.39
CA LEU A 98 9.69 -2.41 -8.37
C LEU A 98 10.19 -2.37 -9.81
N ASP A 99 10.67 -1.21 -10.24
CA ASP A 99 11.22 -1.02 -11.57
C ASP A 99 12.72 -1.26 -11.59
N VAL A 100 13.18 -2.03 -12.58
CA VAL A 100 14.57 -2.43 -12.72
C VAL A 100 15.17 -1.77 -13.95
N TYR A 101 16.35 -1.17 -13.78
CA TYR A 101 17.06 -0.45 -14.82
C TYR A 101 18.51 -0.93 -14.93
N GLN A 102 19.06 -0.92 -16.15
CA GLN A 102 20.52 -0.90 -16.31
C GLN A 102 21.02 0.50 -15.92
N ALA A 103 21.78 0.58 -14.83
CA ALA A 103 21.97 1.84 -14.12
C ALA A 103 22.73 2.90 -14.95
N GLU A 104 23.70 2.50 -15.77
CA GLU A 104 24.48 3.42 -16.59
C GLU A 104 23.71 3.97 -17.79
N LYS A 105 22.82 3.17 -18.37
CA LYS A 105 22.04 3.51 -19.58
C LYS A 105 20.66 4.08 -19.25
N ASP A 106 20.28 4.04 -17.97
CA ASP A 106 18.93 4.29 -17.47
C ASP A 106 17.84 3.52 -18.26
N LEU A 107 18.21 2.33 -18.75
CA LEU A 107 17.35 1.52 -19.60
C LEU A 107 16.45 0.64 -18.73
N TYR A 108 15.13 0.87 -18.80
CA TYR A 108 14.13 0.04 -18.13
C TYR A 108 14.12 -1.39 -18.67
N ILE A 109 14.17 -2.37 -17.77
CA ILE A 109 14.11 -3.80 -18.08
C ILE A 109 12.76 -4.35 -17.62
N PHE A 110 11.92 -4.68 -18.59
CA PHE A 110 10.61 -5.27 -18.32
C PHE A 110 10.74 -6.60 -17.56
N PRO A 111 9.80 -6.89 -16.63
CA PRO A 111 9.78 -8.17 -15.95
C PRO A 111 9.45 -9.31 -16.92
N GLN A 112 9.88 -10.52 -16.63
CA GLN A 112 9.71 -11.68 -17.52
C GLN A 112 8.26 -12.09 -17.76
N ASN A 113 7.34 -11.66 -16.90
CA ASN A 113 5.91 -11.88 -17.07
C ASN A 113 5.20 -10.74 -17.81
N SER A 114 5.92 -9.74 -18.30
CA SER A 114 5.34 -8.64 -19.07
C SER A 114 4.80 -9.10 -20.43
N PHE A 115 3.73 -8.46 -20.87
CA PHE A 115 3.22 -8.58 -22.23
C PHE A 115 2.53 -7.29 -22.64
N TYR A 116 2.49 -7.02 -23.94
CA TYR A 116 1.72 -5.92 -24.49
C TYR A 116 0.28 -6.36 -24.70
N ASP A 117 -0.67 -5.71 -24.01
CA ASP A 117 -2.10 -5.89 -24.24
C ASP A 117 -2.52 -4.97 -25.39
N THR A 118 -2.60 -5.53 -26.61
CA THR A 118 -2.98 -4.78 -27.82
C THR A 118 -4.39 -4.22 -27.78
N THR A 119 -5.26 -4.75 -26.92
CA THR A 119 -6.66 -4.29 -26.80
C THR A 119 -6.73 -3.01 -25.98
N ARG A 120 -5.87 -2.90 -24.96
CA ARG A 120 -5.84 -1.77 -24.02
C ARG A 120 -4.67 -0.82 -24.26
N ASP A 121 -3.85 -1.11 -25.28
CA ASP A 121 -2.66 -0.34 -25.66
C ASP A 121 -1.70 -0.09 -24.49
N LEU A 122 -1.49 -1.11 -23.66
CA LEU A 122 -0.69 -1.00 -22.43
C LEU A 122 0.13 -2.24 -22.12
N TRP A 123 1.22 -2.04 -21.40
CA TRP A 123 2.03 -3.14 -20.83
C TRP A 123 1.39 -3.67 -19.55
N ASN A 124 1.07 -4.96 -19.54
CA ASN A 124 0.54 -5.65 -18.37
C ASN A 124 1.43 -6.85 -18.00
N THR A 125 1.14 -7.49 -16.87
CA THR A 125 1.88 -8.64 -16.36
C THR A 125 0.97 -9.86 -16.26
N ARG A 126 1.52 -11.05 -16.53
CA ARG A 126 0.81 -12.32 -16.39
C ARG A 126 1.01 -12.88 -15.00
N HIS A 127 -0.06 -13.45 -14.45
CA HIS A 127 0.05 -14.28 -13.26
C HIS A 127 0.65 -15.65 -13.63
N PRO A 128 1.54 -16.20 -12.79
CA PRO A 128 1.98 -17.57 -12.97
C PRO A 128 0.81 -18.53 -12.77
N ALA A 129 0.73 -19.57 -13.59
CA ALA A 129 -0.26 -20.62 -13.35
C ALA A 129 0.06 -21.35 -12.04
N THR A 130 -0.96 -21.81 -11.31
CA THR A 130 -0.76 -22.51 -10.03
C THR A 130 0.10 -23.77 -10.17
N SER A 131 0.09 -24.41 -11.34
CA SER A 131 0.93 -25.56 -11.69
C SER A 131 2.40 -25.20 -11.91
N THR A 132 2.71 -23.95 -12.25
CA THR A 132 4.05 -23.48 -12.65
C THR A 132 4.37 -22.13 -12.00
N PRO A 133 4.43 -22.05 -10.65
CA PRO A 133 4.63 -20.79 -9.92
C PRO A 133 5.95 -20.08 -10.30
N ASP A 134 6.95 -20.85 -10.74
CA ASP A 134 8.30 -20.36 -11.01
C ASP A 134 8.55 -19.99 -12.47
N GLN A 135 7.53 -20.07 -13.33
CA GLN A 135 7.69 -19.96 -14.79
C GLN A 135 8.32 -18.64 -15.27
N TYR A 136 8.15 -17.56 -14.48
CA TYR A 136 8.65 -16.23 -14.83
C TYR A 136 9.91 -15.86 -14.05
N LYS A 137 10.43 -16.72 -13.17
CA LYS A 137 11.70 -16.42 -12.49
C LYS A 137 12.81 -16.30 -13.54
N PRO A 138 13.61 -15.22 -13.55
CA PRO A 138 14.68 -15.06 -14.52
C PRO A 138 15.69 -16.22 -14.39
N PRO A 139 16.17 -16.76 -15.52
CA PRO A 139 17.20 -17.78 -15.51
C PRO A 139 18.49 -17.20 -14.93
N ILE A 140 19.25 -18.04 -14.23
CA ILE A 140 20.49 -17.61 -13.57
C ILE A 140 21.58 -17.21 -14.57
N ASP A 141 21.56 -17.83 -15.75
CA ASP A 141 22.44 -17.61 -16.89
C ASP A 141 21.80 -16.67 -17.94
N SER A 142 20.84 -15.84 -17.52
CA SER A 142 20.18 -14.85 -18.38
C SER A 142 21.18 -14.08 -19.26
N GLY A 143 20.84 -13.96 -20.54
CA GLY A 143 21.51 -13.08 -21.50
C GLY A 143 21.41 -11.59 -21.12
N VAL A 144 20.40 -11.23 -20.33
CA VAL A 144 20.02 -9.86 -20.03
C VAL A 144 20.42 -9.51 -18.61
N ASN A 145 21.28 -8.49 -18.47
CA ASN A 145 21.59 -7.88 -17.18
C ASN A 145 20.36 -7.11 -16.64
N GLY A 146 19.91 -7.44 -15.45
CA GLY A 146 18.69 -6.89 -14.85
C GLY A 146 17.40 -7.65 -15.19
N ALA A 147 17.49 -8.84 -15.80
CA ALA A 147 16.32 -9.70 -16.01
C ALA A 147 15.64 -9.98 -14.67
N ASN A 148 14.34 -9.69 -14.56
CA ASN A 148 13.66 -9.63 -13.27
C ASN A 148 12.24 -10.21 -13.27
N TYR A 149 11.76 -10.54 -12.07
CA TYR A 149 10.39 -10.96 -11.80
C TYR A 149 10.07 -10.80 -10.31
N ILE A 150 8.94 -10.18 -9.98
CA ILE A 150 8.42 -10.11 -8.61
C ILE A 150 7.37 -11.19 -8.39
N ASP A 151 7.62 -12.07 -7.42
CA ASP A 151 6.61 -12.98 -6.92
C ASP A 151 5.82 -12.27 -5.81
N LEU A 152 4.60 -11.85 -6.12
CA LEU A 152 3.73 -11.13 -5.18
C LEU A 152 3.28 -11.99 -3.98
N LYS A 153 3.35 -13.32 -4.08
CA LYS A 153 2.96 -14.22 -2.98
C LYS A 153 4.05 -14.30 -1.92
N THR A 154 5.30 -14.47 -2.36
CA THR A 154 6.47 -14.53 -1.46
C THR A 154 7.07 -13.15 -1.17
N ARG A 155 6.64 -12.14 -1.94
CA ARG A 155 7.16 -10.78 -1.97
C ARG A 155 8.67 -10.70 -2.27
N LEU A 156 9.16 -11.61 -3.10
CA LEU A 156 10.57 -11.68 -3.52
C LEU A 156 10.74 -11.16 -4.95
N LEU A 157 11.56 -10.13 -5.10
CA LEU A 157 12.02 -9.65 -6.41
C LEU A 157 13.26 -10.44 -6.83
N TYR A 158 13.08 -11.33 -7.80
CA TYR A 158 14.15 -12.06 -8.45
C TYR A 158 14.83 -11.19 -9.51
N ILE A 159 16.16 -11.10 -9.50
CA ILE A 159 16.96 -10.36 -10.47
C ILE A 159 18.21 -11.15 -10.82
N THR A 160 18.51 -11.28 -12.10
CA THR A 160 19.80 -11.77 -12.58
C THR A 160 20.73 -10.59 -12.92
N ILE A 161 21.86 -10.50 -12.22
CA ILE A 161 22.91 -9.53 -12.45
C ILE A 161 24.00 -10.20 -13.29
N ARG A 162 24.40 -9.57 -14.40
CA ARG A 162 25.36 -10.10 -15.36
C ARG A 162 26.48 -9.09 -15.62
N GLY A 163 27.71 -9.53 -15.43
CA GLY A 163 28.89 -8.73 -15.68
C GLY A 163 29.05 -7.56 -14.69
N PRO A 164 29.96 -6.61 -15.00
CA PRO A 164 30.25 -5.48 -14.14
C PRO A 164 29.25 -4.34 -14.25
N GLU A 165 28.40 -4.29 -15.29
CA GLU A 165 27.42 -3.19 -15.40
C GLU A 165 26.39 -3.24 -14.25
N PRO A 166 26.19 -2.15 -13.48
CA PRO A 166 25.28 -2.13 -12.35
C PRO A 166 23.80 -2.15 -12.76
N VAL A 167 22.98 -2.74 -11.89
CA VAL A 167 21.51 -2.74 -11.99
C VAL A 167 20.94 -1.83 -10.89
N LYS A 168 20.00 -0.97 -11.25
CA LYS A 168 19.28 -0.08 -10.33
C LYS A 168 17.85 -0.56 -10.15
N ILE A 169 17.37 -0.58 -8.91
CA ILE A 169 15.97 -0.88 -8.57
C ILE A 169 15.36 0.40 -8.02
N VAL A 170 14.19 0.77 -8.52
CA VAL A 170 13.43 1.94 -8.11
C VAL A 170 12.04 1.50 -7.70
N THR A 171 11.68 1.78 -6.45
CA THR A 171 10.36 1.50 -5.90
C THR A 171 9.41 2.62 -6.28
N VAL A 172 8.36 2.26 -7.00
CA VAL A 172 7.32 3.15 -7.48
C VAL A 172 6.10 3.04 -6.55
N PRO A 173 5.60 4.17 -6.01
CA PRO A 173 4.38 4.19 -5.22
C PRO A 173 3.21 3.54 -5.97
N MET A 174 2.41 2.77 -5.25
CA MET A 174 1.20 2.20 -5.80
C MET A 174 0.16 1.98 -4.71
N ILE A 175 -1.09 1.87 -5.14
CA ILE A 175 -2.21 1.42 -4.31
C ILE A 175 -2.92 0.26 -5.02
N GLN A 176 -3.47 -0.64 -4.22
CA GLN A 176 -4.40 -1.66 -4.70
C GLN A 176 -5.79 -1.25 -4.27
N ILE A 177 -6.73 -1.27 -5.21
CA ILE A 177 -8.14 -1.03 -4.98
C ILE A 177 -8.89 -2.27 -5.44
N ALA A 178 -9.63 -2.89 -4.54
CA ALA A 178 -10.52 -3.98 -4.88
C ALA A 178 -11.96 -3.47 -4.85
N ILE A 179 -12.66 -3.67 -5.97
CA ILE A 179 -14.07 -3.33 -6.14
C ILE A 179 -14.82 -4.64 -6.34
N GLY A 180 -15.68 -4.99 -5.40
CA GLY A 180 -16.54 -6.17 -5.49
C GLY A 180 -17.90 -5.79 -6.06
N PHE A 181 -18.38 -6.54 -7.05
CA PHE A 181 -19.69 -6.30 -7.67
C PHE A 181 -20.71 -7.39 -7.29
N PRO A 182 -22.00 -7.04 -7.15
CA PRO A 182 -23.06 -8.02 -7.04
C PRO A 182 -23.18 -8.81 -8.35
N ALA A 183 -23.62 -10.08 -8.27
CA ALA A 183 -23.75 -11.00 -9.39
C ALA A 183 -24.76 -10.53 -10.47
N ILE A 184 -24.33 -9.60 -11.31
CA ILE A 184 -24.88 -9.33 -12.65
C ILE A 184 -23.76 -9.68 -13.62
N SER A 185 -24.13 -10.21 -14.80
CA SER A 185 -23.16 -10.70 -15.77
C SER A 185 -22.18 -9.61 -16.19
N ILE A 186 -20.89 -9.89 -15.93
CA ILE A 186 -19.68 -9.33 -16.55
C ILE A 186 -19.95 -8.66 -17.91
N ASP A 187 -20.60 -9.36 -18.83
CA ASP A 187 -20.73 -8.94 -20.23
C ASP A 187 -21.62 -7.70 -20.44
N ASP A 188 -22.56 -7.39 -19.51
CA ASP A 188 -23.37 -6.17 -19.56
C ASP A 188 -22.75 -5.02 -18.73
N PHE A 189 -21.67 -5.29 -18.00
CA PHE A 189 -21.19 -4.42 -16.92
C PHE A 189 -19.75 -3.90 -17.11
N PHE A 190 -18.90 -4.58 -17.89
CA PHE A 190 -17.68 -3.97 -18.41
C PHE A 190 -18.04 -2.97 -19.51
N GLY A 191 -18.61 -1.83 -19.13
CA GLY A 191 -18.54 -0.67 -20.00
C GLY A 191 -17.07 -0.51 -20.40
N GLU A 192 -16.81 -0.34 -21.70
CA GLU A 192 -15.47 -0.11 -22.27
C GLU A 192 -14.69 1.01 -21.55
N ASN A 193 -15.35 1.76 -20.66
CA ASN A 193 -14.85 2.91 -19.94
C ASN A 193 -14.72 2.76 -18.40
N LEU A 194 -14.85 1.59 -17.74
CA LEU A 194 -14.70 1.56 -16.25
C LEU A 194 -13.29 1.94 -15.80
N VAL A 195 -12.26 1.41 -16.46
CA VAL A 195 -10.85 1.81 -16.22
C VAL A 195 -10.68 3.30 -16.51
N GLN A 196 -11.29 3.79 -17.58
CA GLN A 196 -11.24 5.21 -17.97
C GLN A 196 -11.95 6.10 -16.94
N ASN A 197 -13.11 5.71 -16.43
CA ASN A 197 -13.87 6.44 -15.43
C ASN A 197 -13.10 6.49 -14.11
N LEU A 198 -12.51 5.36 -13.71
CA LEU A 198 -11.64 5.31 -12.54
C LEU A 198 -10.39 6.19 -12.73
N ALA A 199 -9.81 6.19 -13.92
CA ALA A 199 -8.67 7.03 -14.29
C ALA A 199 -9.01 8.53 -14.16
N VAL A 200 -10.11 8.95 -14.79
CA VAL A 200 -10.64 10.32 -14.71
C VAL A 200 -10.97 10.69 -13.26
N TYR A 201 -11.60 9.79 -12.52
CA TYR A 201 -12.01 10.02 -11.14
C TYR A 201 -10.82 10.22 -10.18
N LEU A 202 -9.79 9.39 -10.32
CA LEU A 202 -8.58 9.46 -9.50
C LEU A 202 -7.57 10.49 -10.00
N GLY A 203 -7.79 11.10 -11.16
CA GLY A 203 -6.84 12.01 -11.80
C GLY A 203 -5.54 11.29 -12.21
N VAL A 204 -5.63 10.01 -12.56
CA VAL A 204 -4.49 9.21 -13.04
C VAL A 204 -4.67 8.90 -14.53
N PRO A 205 -3.60 8.82 -15.33
CA PRO A 205 -3.72 8.36 -16.71
C PRO A 205 -4.20 6.90 -16.78
N SER A 206 -5.04 6.56 -17.75
CA SER A 206 -5.62 5.21 -17.87
C SER A 206 -4.57 4.11 -18.07
N TYR A 207 -3.50 4.39 -18.81
CA TYR A 207 -2.37 3.47 -19.03
C TYR A 207 -1.57 3.16 -17.75
N LYS A 208 -1.80 3.90 -16.65
CA LYS A 208 -1.19 3.67 -15.33
C LYS A 208 -2.04 2.76 -14.43
N ILE A 209 -3.25 2.38 -14.86
CA ILE A 209 -4.11 1.45 -14.14
C ILE A 209 -3.91 0.06 -14.71
N ARG A 210 -3.43 -0.87 -13.87
CA ARG A 210 -3.30 -2.28 -14.21
C ARG A 210 -4.40 -3.10 -13.54
N VAL A 211 -5.09 -3.90 -14.33
CA VAL A 211 -6.06 -4.87 -13.82
C VAL A 211 -5.33 -6.20 -13.59
N VAL A 212 -5.25 -6.62 -12.34
CA VAL A 212 -4.38 -7.73 -11.92
C VAL A 212 -5.16 -9.01 -11.72
N ASN A 213 -6.33 -8.96 -11.09
CA ASN A 213 -7.14 -10.16 -10.92
C ASN A 213 -8.64 -9.86 -10.92
N VAL A 214 -9.41 -10.74 -11.58
CA VAL A 214 -10.87 -10.84 -11.43
C VAL A 214 -11.11 -12.15 -10.70
N VAL A 215 -11.22 -12.07 -9.37
CA VAL A 215 -11.54 -13.26 -8.56
C VAL A 215 -13.03 -13.48 -8.61
N ARG A 216 -13.47 -14.47 -9.39
CA ARG A 216 -14.78 -15.09 -9.20
C ARG A 216 -14.69 -16.01 -7.99
N GLU A 217 -15.26 -15.60 -6.87
CA GLU A 217 -15.41 -16.50 -5.72
C GLU A 217 -16.44 -17.59 -6.06
N THR A 218 -15.99 -18.63 -6.77
CA THR A 218 -16.74 -19.87 -6.93
C THR A 218 -16.32 -20.82 -5.83
N SER A 219 -16.88 -20.63 -4.64
CA SER A 219 -16.76 -21.59 -3.54
C SER A 219 -17.43 -22.91 -3.94
N ARG A 220 -16.66 -23.83 -4.56
CA ARG A 220 -17.12 -25.20 -4.87
C ARG A 220 -16.68 -26.19 -3.80
N ARG A 221 -17.53 -26.39 -2.78
CA ARG A 221 -18.19 -27.70 -2.53
C ARG A 221 -19.28 -27.64 -1.44
N LYS A 222 -20.53 -27.66 -1.92
CA LYS A 222 -21.74 -28.39 -1.46
C LYS A 222 -21.81 -28.82 0.02
N ARG A 223 -22.69 -28.19 0.81
CA ARG A 223 -24.10 -28.60 1.03
C ARG A 223 -24.79 -27.62 2.01
N ASP A 224 -25.28 -26.49 1.51
CA ASP A 224 -26.52 -25.93 2.06
C ASP A 224 -27.17 -24.98 1.06
N LEU A 225 -28.41 -25.28 0.71
CA LEU A 225 -29.23 -24.51 -0.21
C LEU A 225 -29.94 -23.44 0.60
N ARG A 226 -29.27 -22.30 0.83
CA ARG A 226 -29.89 -21.00 1.13
C ARG A 226 -28.87 -19.89 0.86
N LEU A 227 -29.04 -19.23 -0.29
CA LEU A 227 -28.59 -17.87 -0.64
C LEU A 227 -27.19 -17.47 -0.14
N ARG A 228 -26.14 -17.73 -0.93
CA ARG A 228 -24.91 -16.95 -0.86
C ARG A 228 -24.54 -16.41 -2.24
N ARG A 229 -24.55 -15.08 -2.34
CA ARG A 229 -24.26 -14.25 -3.52
C ARG A 229 -22.80 -14.50 -3.95
N SER A 230 -22.57 -14.76 -5.23
CA SER A 230 -21.23 -14.70 -5.82
C SER A 230 -20.78 -13.23 -5.85
N THR A 231 -19.75 -12.87 -5.10
CA THR A 231 -19.09 -11.56 -5.19
C THR A 231 -17.89 -11.68 -6.12
N GLU A 232 -17.97 -11.07 -7.31
CA GLU A 232 -16.80 -10.93 -8.16
C GLU A 232 -15.96 -9.78 -7.62
N VAL A 233 -14.72 -10.04 -7.24
CA VAL A 233 -13.78 -9.02 -6.76
C VAL A 233 -12.80 -8.69 -7.88
N VAL A 234 -12.84 -7.46 -8.36
CA VAL A 234 -11.87 -6.95 -9.34
C VAL A 234 -10.83 -6.12 -8.60
N THR A 235 -9.56 -6.52 -8.69
CA THR A 235 -8.44 -5.77 -8.13
C THR A 235 -7.76 -4.93 -9.19
N TYR A 236 -7.80 -3.61 -8.99
CA TYR A 236 -7.09 -2.59 -9.74
C TYR A 236 -5.82 -2.21 -8.99
N ASN A 237 -4.67 -2.38 -9.63
CA ASN A 237 -3.42 -1.82 -9.17
C ASN A 237 -3.22 -0.48 -9.87
N ILE A 238 -3.13 0.59 -9.11
CA ILE A 238 -2.88 1.93 -9.64
C ILE A 238 -1.43 2.25 -9.35
N GLU A 239 -0.66 2.38 -10.42
CA GLU A 239 0.77 2.60 -10.35
C GLU A 239 1.08 4.04 -10.71
N TYR A 240 1.94 4.70 -9.93
CA TYR A 240 2.20 6.10 -10.16
C TYR A 240 3.65 6.44 -9.82
N GLY A 241 4.39 6.87 -10.83
CA GLY A 241 5.80 7.24 -10.70
C GLY A 241 6.01 8.75 -10.62
N ASP A 242 7.29 9.14 -10.65
CA ASP A 242 7.74 10.53 -10.53
C ASP A 242 7.25 11.46 -11.67
N GLU A 243 6.58 10.90 -12.69
CA GLU A 243 6.16 11.56 -13.93
C GLU A 243 5.03 12.59 -13.78
N ILE A 244 4.32 12.64 -12.65
CA ILE A 244 3.13 13.53 -12.55
C ILE A 244 3.37 14.77 -11.69
N VAL A 245 4.48 14.84 -10.97
CA VAL A 245 4.87 16.06 -10.27
C VAL A 245 5.71 16.90 -11.22
N ASN A 246 5.06 17.64 -12.12
CA ASN A 246 5.71 18.66 -12.93
C ASN A 246 6.25 19.77 -12.01
N GLY A 247 7.50 19.58 -11.59
CA GLY A 247 8.35 20.58 -10.95
C GLY A 247 9.76 20.38 -11.48
N THR A 248 10.15 21.20 -12.45
CA THR A 248 11.53 21.30 -12.92
C THR A 248 12.46 21.51 -11.73
N GLY A 249 13.29 20.51 -11.43
CA GLY A 249 14.38 20.56 -10.47
C GLY A 249 13.96 20.48 -9.01
N SER A 250 13.85 19.26 -8.47
CA SER A 250 13.98 18.97 -7.03
C SER A 250 14.10 17.46 -6.79
N ASN A 251 14.76 17.08 -5.68
CA ASN A 251 15.12 15.72 -5.29
C ASN A 251 14.06 14.65 -5.61
N VAL A 252 14.49 13.61 -6.33
CA VAL A 252 13.65 12.51 -6.80
C VAL A 252 12.93 11.77 -5.65
N THR A 253 13.46 11.79 -4.41
CA THR A 253 12.76 11.25 -3.22
C THR A 253 11.47 12.00 -2.89
N SER A 254 11.47 13.34 -3.04
CA SER A 254 10.29 14.19 -2.83
C SER A 254 9.19 13.87 -3.85
N ASN A 255 9.53 13.49 -5.08
CA ASN A 255 8.53 13.17 -6.10
C ASN A 255 7.79 11.86 -5.79
N SER A 256 8.50 10.85 -5.27
CA SER A 256 7.88 9.58 -4.88
C SER A 256 6.97 9.70 -3.65
N SER A 257 7.34 10.53 -2.66
CA SER A 257 6.46 10.79 -1.51
C SER A 257 5.23 11.59 -1.92
N LEU A 258 5.39 12.57 -2.81
CA LEU A 258 4.26 13.35 -3.36
C LEU A 258 3.32 12.48 -4.21
N ALA A 259 3.86 11.56 -5.02
CA ALA A 259 3.08 10.57 -5.74
C ALA A 259 2.29 9.65 -4.78
N ALA A 260 2.92 9.18 -3.70
CA ALA A 260 2.25 8.39 -2.69
C ALA A 260 1.14 9.19 -1.97
N GLU A 261 1.39 10.46 -1.64
CA GLU A 261 0.39 11.36 -1.07
C GLU A 261 -0.79 11.59 -2.00
N PHE A 262 -0.53 11.82 -3.30
CA PHE A 262 -1.57 11.95 -4.32
C PHE A 262 -2.46 10.70 -4.39
N LEU A 263 -1.85 9.51 -4.42
CA LEU A 263 -2.60 8.24 -4.41
C LEU A 263 -3.42 8.08 -3.13
N ASN A 264 -2.86 8.40 -1.96
CA ASN A 264 -3.55 8.31 -0.68
C ASN A 264 -4.71 9.32 -0.57
N GLN A 265 -4.58 10.50 -1.15
CA GLN A 265 -5.67 11.47 -1.28
C GLN A 265 -6.78 10.93 -2.18
N GLY A 266 -6.43 10.30 -3.31
CA GLY A 266 -7.37 9.61 -4.19
C GLY A 266 -8.16 8.53 -3.46
N VAL A 267 -7.50 7.67 -2.68
CA VAL A 267 -8.16 6.65 -1.83
C VAL A 267 -9.08 7.29 -0.79
N THR A 268 -8.62 8.35 -0.13
CA THR A 268 -9.43 9.05 0.90
C THR A 268 -10.68 9.64 0.28
N LYS A 269 -10.58 10.27 -0.90
CA LYS A 269 -11.71 10.79 -1.66
C LYS A 269 -12.66 9.67 -2.07
N MET A 270 -12.11 8.55 -2.56
CA MET A 270 -12.89 7.36 -2.93
C MET A 270 -13.66 6.79 -1.76
N LEU A 271 -13.06 6.73 -0.57
CA LEU A 271 -13.73 6.27 0.64
C LEU A 271 -14.87 7.20 1.06
N VAL A 272 -14.67 8.53 0.97
CA VAL A 272 -15.74 9.52 1.20
C VAL A 272 -16.91 9.30 0.24
N ASP A 273 -16.61 9.23 -1.06
CA ASP A 273 -17.64 9.09 -2.09
C ASP A 273 -18.34 7.72 -1.98
N TYR A 274 -17.64 6.68 -1.53
CA TYR A 274 -18.21 5.36 -1.24
C TYR A 274 -19.18 5.40 -0.06
N GLN A 275 -18.77 5.97 1.07
CA GLN A 275 -19.60 6.03 2.29
C GLN A 275 -20.79 7.01 2.17
N THR A 276 -20.68 8.03 1.31
CA THR A 276 -21.76 9.01 1.05
C THR A 276 -22.63 8.65 -0.15
N GLY A 277 -22.27 7.62 -0.89
CA GLY A 277 -23.01 7.14 -2.03
C GLY A 277 -22.89 7.88 -3.35
N LYS A 278 -21.86 8.70 -3.46
CA LYS A 278 -21.52 9.39 -4.71
C LYS A 278 -20.70 8.52 -5.66
N LEU A 279 -19.91 7.57 -5.13
CA LEU A 279 -18.94 6.81 -5.93
C LEU A 279 -19.61 5.99 -7.03
N TRP A 280 -20.72 5.32 -6.72
CA TRP A 280 -21.42 4.48 -7.71
C TRP A 280 -22.11 5.32 -8.80
N GLN A 281 -22.60 6.52 -8.47
CA GLN A 281 -23.12 7.47 -9.46
C GLN A 281 -22.02 7.90 -10.43
N ILE A 282 -20.81 8.15 -9.90
CA ILE A 282 -19.66 8.58 -10.71
C ILE A 282 -19.12 7.45 -11.59
N LEU A 283 -19.07 6.23 -11.06
CA LEU A 283 -18.59 5.06 -11.81
C LEU A 283 -19.66 4.46 -12.74
N ASN A 284 -20.89 4.97 -12.69
CA ASN A 284 -22.05 4.43 -13.41
C ASN A 284 -22.30 2.94 -13.11
N VAL A 285 -22.36 2.61 -11.81
CA VAL A 285 -22.53 1.25 -11.30
C VAL A 285 -23.77 1.15 -10.39
N THR A 286 -24.42 -0.01 -10.35
CA THR A 286 -25.56 -0.29 -9.46
C THR A 286 -25.14 -0.43 -7.99
N GLU A 287 -26.04 -0.13 -7.06
CA GLU A 287 -25.79 -0.24 -5.61
C GLU A 287 -25.37 -1.66 -5.17
N GLY A 288 -24.61 -1.75 -4.07
CA GLY A 288 -24.16 -3.02 -3.50
C GLY A 288 -22.72 -3.43 -3.84
N ILE A 289 -21.86 -2.44 -4.13
CA ILE A 289 -20.42 -2.63 -4.34
C ILE A 289 -19.72 -2.81 -2.98
N SER A 290 -18.69 -3.66 -2.92
CA SER A 290 -17.72 -3.61 -1.82
C SER A 290 -16.46 -2.85 -2.25
N LEU A 291 -15.89 -2.06 -1.35
CA LEU A 291 -14.66 -1.33 -1.59
C LEU A 291 -13.59 -1.80 -0.61
N SER A 292 -12.41 -2.15 -1.11
CA SER A 292 -11.23 -2.33 -0.29
C SER A 292 -10.04 -1.62 -0.89
N SER A 293 -9.14 -1.09 -0.05
CA SER A 293 -7.96 -0.38 -0.57
C SER A 293 -6.73 -0.54 0.31
N THR A 294 -5.57 -0.28 -0.28
CA THR A 294 -4.30 -0.11 0.43
C THR A 294 -3.87 1.37 0.41
N GLN A 295 -2.89 1.72 1.24
CA GLN A 295 -2.24 3.03 1.19
C GLN A 295 -0.83 2.91 0.59
N ALA A 296 -0.45 3.89 -0.21
CA ALA A 296 0.91 4.03 -0.71
C ALA A 296 1.84 4.49 0.43
N ALA A 297 3.10 4.03 0.41
CA ALA A 297 4.07 4.43 1.42
C ALA A 297 4.59 5.84 1.14
N THR A 298 4.42 6.77 2.09
CA THR A 298 4.94 8.15 1.96
C THR A 298 6.37 8.26 2.49
N ASN A 299 6.67 7.66 3.65
CA ASN A 299 8.00 7.51 4.23
C ASN A 299 8.02 6.29 5.15
N LEU A 300 9.05 5.45 5.08
CA LEU A 300 9.13 4.19 5.82
C LEU A 300 10.35 4.25 6.71
N THR A 301 10.13 4.53 7.99
CA THR A 301 11.21 4.76 8.96
C THR A 301 11.37 3.58 9.92
N THR A 302 10.37 2.69 10.05
CA THR A 302 10.40 1.59 11.01
C THR A 302 9.81 0.28 10.47
N SER A 303 10.05 -0.80 11.22
CA SER A 303 9.54 -2.14 10.90
C SER A 303 8.05 -2.35 11.14
N ALA A 304 7.40 -1.47 11.89
CA ALA A 304 5.94 -1.50 12.04
C ALA A 304 5.22 -1.09 10.75
N ASP A 305 5.90 -0.37 9.85
CA ASP A 305 5.30 0.14 8.61
C ASP A 305 5.23 -0.92 7.49
N TYR A 306 5.66 -2.17 7.73
CA TYR A 306 5.69 -3.22 6.71
C TYR A 306 4.34 -3.76 6.30
N GLU A 307 3.37 -3.71 7.22
CA GLU A 307 2.11 -4.35 6.98
C GLU A 307 1.23 -3.52 6.06
N THR A 308 1.00 -4.05 4.86
CA THR A 308 0.02 -3.53 3.91
C THR A 308 -1.03 -4.60 3.73
N TYR A 309 -2.23 -4.29 4.21
CA TYR A 309 -3.40 -5.11 4.03
C TYR A 309 -4.36 -4.36 3.11
N LEU A 310 -5.04 -5.12 2.26
CA LEU A 310 -6.21 -4.64 1.56
C LEU A 310 -7.33 -4.50 2.60
N ILE A 311 -7.63 -3.27 3.00
CA ILE A 311 -8.60 -2.98 4.06
C ILE A 311 -9.98 -2.87 3.44
N GLU A 312 -10.92 -3.70 3.89
CA GLU A 312 -12.32 -3.58 3.50
C GLU A 312 -12.97 -2.38 4.19
N HIS A 313 -13.65 -1.56 3.41
CA HIS A 313 -14.35 -0.37 3.88
C HIS A 313 -15.85 -0.62 3.99
N LYS A 314 -16.43 -0.20 5.12
CA LYS A 314 -17.86 -0.32 5.41
C LYS A 314 -18.58 1.01 5.29
N ILE A 315 -19.86 0.97 4.95
CA ILE A 315 -20.73 2.14 4.87
C ILE A 315 -21.42 2.32 6.22
N PRO A 316 -21.25 3.47 6.91
CA PRO A 316 -22.00 3.78 8.12
C PRO A 316 -23.50 3.92 7.81
N THR A 317 -24.35 3.22 8.55
CA THR A 317 -25.82 3.30 8.38
C THR A 317 -26.56 3.65 9.66
N SER A 318 -25.93 3.47 10.83
CA SER A 318 -26.54 3.78 12.12
C SER A 318 -25.49 4.21 13.14
N MET A 319 -25.96 4.68 14.30
CA MET A 319 -25.11 5.04 15.43
C MET A 319 -25.62 4.35 16.69
N SER A 320 -24.70 4.03 17.60
CA SER A 320 -25.02 3.57 18.96
C SER A 320 -24.27 4.40 19.99
N ILE A 321 -24.89 4.61 21.14
CA ILE A 321 -24.23 5.21 22.30
C ILE A 321 -23.47 4.10 23.04
N ALA A 322 -22.14 4.14 23.00
CA ALA A 322 -21.25 3.18 23.66
C ALA A 322 -21.14 3.44 25.18
N PHE A 323 -21.14 4.72 25.57
CA PHE A 323 -21.17 5.15 26.97
C PHE A 323 -22.25 6.21 27.15
N LEU A 324 -23.10 6.06 28.15
CA LEU A 324 -24.10 7.06 28.54
C LEU A 324 -23.48 8.10 29.48
N PRO A 325 -24.02 9.34 29.52
CA PRO A 325 -23.63 10.29 30.53
C PRO A 325 -23.99 9.79 31.93
N SER A 326 -23.12 10.01 32.92
CA SER A 326 -23.44 9.75 34.32
C SER A 326 -24.16 10.94 34.96
N THR A 327 -24.83 10.72 36.09
CA THR A 327 -25.47 11.81 36.85
C THR A 327 -24.48 12.89 37.29
N ALA A 328 -24.89 14.16 37.21
CA ALA A 328 -24.20 15.32 37.76
C ALA A 328 -25.24 16.33 38.28
N GLU A 329 -24.82 17.24 39.17
CA GLU A 329 -25.64 18.38 39.55
C GLU A 329 -25.70 19.41 38.40
N GLU A 330 -26.67 20.32 38.46
CA GLU A 330 -26.78 21.43 37.52
C GLU A 330 -25.46 22.21 37.43
N TYR A 331 -25.12 22.65 36.21
CA TYR A 331 -23.87 23.36 35.90
C TYR A 331 -22.57 22.59 36.17
N LEU A 332 -22.63 21.30 36.53
CA LEU A 332 -21.46 20.44 36.62
C LEU A 332 -21.33 19.55 35.37
N VAL A 333 -20.10 19.44 34.87
CA VAL A 333 -19.74 18.53 33.78
C VAL A 333 -20.04 17.09 34.20
N PHE A 334 -20.67 16.31 33.31
CA PHE A 334 -20.90 14.90 33.58
C PHE A 334 -19.56 14.17 33.76
N PRO A 335 -19.36 13.44 34.89
CA PRO A 335 -18.13 12.70 35.13
C PRO A 335 -17.82 11.67 34.05
N THR A 336 -18.85 10.96 33.57
CA THR A 336 -18.80 10.13 32.36
C THR A 336 -19.49 10.89 31.25
N GLN A 337 -18.80 11.08 30.13
CA GLN A 337 -19.33 11.75 28.95
C GLN A 337 -19.83 10.73 27.94
N PRO A 338 -20.83 11.08 27.11
CA PRO A 338 -21.30 10.17 26.09
C PRO A 338 -20.24 9.90 25.03
N VAL A 339 -20.23 8.65 24.56
CA VAL A 339 -19.42 8.23 23.41
C VAL A 339 -20.34 7.60 22.39
N VAL A 340 -20.30 8.09 21.16
CA VAL A 340 -21.12 7.61 20.05
C VAL A 340 -20.23 6.81 19.09
N THR A 341 -20.72 5.67 18.62
CA THR A 341 -20.03 4.80 17.66
C THR A 341 -20.86 4.65 16.39
N MET A 342 -20.24 4.73 15.23
CA MET A 342 -20.86 4.42 13.94
C MET A 342 -20.90 2.92 13.69
N LEU A 343 -22.04 2.44 13.21
CA LEU A 343 -22.27 1.04 12.86
C LEU A 343 -22.68 0.92 11.40
N ASP A 344 -22.29 -0.19 10.77
CA ASP A 344 -22.75 -0.58 9.44
C ASP A 344 -24.14 -1.22 9.45
N SER A 345 -24.60 -1.72 8.29
CA SER A 345 -25.93 -2.32 8.15
C SER A 345 -26.09 -3.65 8.90
N GLU A 346 -25.00 -4.26 9.33
CA GLU A 346 -24.99 -5.49 10.14
C GLU A 346 -24.87 -5.17 11.65
N GLY A 347 -24.78 -3.89 12.02
CA GLY A 347 -24.57 -3.45 13.40
C GLY A 347 -23.12 -3.56 13.88
N ILE A 348 -22.16 -3.71 12.96
CA ILE A 348 -20.74 -3.84 13.28
C ILE A 348 -20.09 -2.44 13.28
N PRO A 349 -19.21 -2.11 14.25
CA PRO A 349 -18.50 -0.83 14.27
C PRO A 349 -17.67 -0.58 13.00
N VAL A 350 -17.83 0.60 12.42
CA VAL A 350 -17.06 1.01 11.24
C VAL A 350 -15.67 1.47 11.67
N THR A 351 -14.62 0.73 11.28
CA THR A 351 -13.24 1.01 11.69
C THR A 351 -12.45 1.91 10.74
N THR A 352 -13.06 2.33 9.63
CA THR A 352 -12.45 3.28 8.68
C THR A 352 -13.49 4.29 8.21
N LEU A 353 -13.32 5.56 8.56
CA LEU A 353 -14.11 6.65 8.03
C LEU A 353 -13.34 7.45 6.96
N GLY A 354 -14.00 7.73 5.85
CA GLY A 354 -13.58 8.71 4.87
C GLY A 354 -14.07 10.10 5.27
N GLY A 355 -13.19 11.09 5.19
CA GLY A 355 -13.57 12.49 5.45
C GLY A 355 -13.84 12.79 6.91
N ILE A 356 -14.59 13.87 7.15
CA ILE A 356 -14.92 14.38 8.49
C ILE A 356 -16.41 14.16 8.73
N TRP A 357 -16.72 13.35 9.74
CA TRP A 357 -18.08 13.13 10.20
C TRP A 357 -18.23 13.75 11.59
N SER A 358 -19.38 14.36 11.86
CA SER A 358 -19.71 14.89 13.18
C SER A 358 -21.09 14.44 13.63
N VAL A 359 -21.27 14.39 14.94
CA VAL A 359 -22.55 14.17 15.59
C VAL A 359 -22.83 15.33 16.52
N SER A 360 -24.08 15.77 16.53
CA SER A 360 -24.59 16.74 17.50
C SER A 360 -25.46 16.03 18.52
N VAL A 361 -25.37 16.46 19.77
CA VAL A 361 -26.27 16.04 20.84
C VAL A 361 -27.15 17.19 21.25
N ALA A 362 -28.38 16.87 21.63
CA ALA A 362 -29.34 17.82 22.18
C ALA A 362 -30.00 17.19 23.40
N LEU A 363 -30.46 18.05 24.31
CA LEU A 363 -31.23 17.60 25.47
C LEU A 363 -32.60 17.11 25.01
N ASP A 364 -32.97 15.92 25.43
CA ASP A 364 -34.35 15.45 25.33
C ASP A 364 -35.17 16.07 26.46
N THR A 365 -36.04 17.02 26.12
CA THR A 365 -36.90 17.74 27.08
C THR A 365 -38.23 17.07 27.33
N THR A 366 -38.46 15.85 26.82
CA THR A 366 -39.70 15.10 27.05
C THR A 366 -39.87 14.68 28.51
N ASN A 367 -38.77 14.53 29.25
CA ASN A 367 -38.76 14.19 30.67
C ASN A 367 -37.86 15.18 31.44
N GLY A 368 -38.43 16.06 32.26
CA GLY A 368 -37.68 17.02 33.08
C GLY A 368 -38.25 18.46 33.04
N ASP A 369 -37.44 19.44 33.48
CA ASP A 369 -37.76 20.87 33.32
C ASP A 369 -37.58 21.28 31.85
N ASN A 370 -38.62 21.82 31.23
CA ASN A 370 -38.59 22.24 29.83
C ASN A 370 -37.76 23.52 29.59
N ARG A 371 -37.27 24.16 30.65
CA ARG A 371 -36.34 25.30 30.60
C ARG A 371 -34.88 24.86 30.66
N ALA A 372 -34.61 23.59 30.94
CA ALA A 372 -33.26 23.06 30.99
C ALA A 372 -32.61 23.11 29.60
N THR A 373 -31.34 23.47 29.56
CA THR A 373 -30.55 23.58 28.34
C THR A 373 -29.25 22.80 28.46
N LEU A 374 -28.82 22.20 27.36
CA LEU A 374 -27.51 21.55 27.26
C LEU A 374 -26.43 22.60 27.03
N MET A 375 -25.37 22.52 27.81
CA MET A 375 -24.18 23.37 27.72
C MET A 375 -22.93 22.53 27.39
N GLY A 376 -21.82 23.22 27.13
CA GLY A 376 -20.55 22.62 26.71
C GLY A 376 -20.46 22.48 25.18
N THR A 377 -19.58 21.59 24.73
CA THR A 377 -19.35 21.32 23.31
C THR A 377 -20.34 20.28 22.81
N THR A 378 -21.45 20.74 22.22
CA THR A 378 -22.56 19.87 21.77
C THR A 378 -22.34 19.16 20.44
N THR A 379 -21.14 19.31 19.85
CA THR A 379 -20.74 18.62 18.62
C THR A 379 -19.45 17.86 18.83
N ALA A 380 -19.38 16.63 18.34
CA ALA A 380 -18.16 15.82 18.38
C ALA A 380 -17.85 15.26 17.00
N THR A 381 -16.57 15.31 16.63
CA THR A 381 -16.07 14.72 15.38
C THR A 381 -15.72 13.25 15.62
N PHE A 382 -16.12 12.37 14.70
CA PHE A 382 -15.70 10.98 14.75
C PHE A 382 -14.22 10.83 14.40
N ASN A 383 -13.49 10.03 15.18
CA ASN A 383 -12.14 9.64 14.81
C ASN A 383 -12.16 8.63 13.64
N LYS A 384 -10.98 8.25 13.15
CA LYS A 384 -10.85 7.33 12.00
C LYS A 384 -11.50 5.95 12.23
N ASN A 385 -11.68 5.55 13.49
CA ASN A 385 -12.25 4.27 13.91
C ASN A 385 -13.76 4.35 14.20
N GLY A 386 -14.42 5.44 13.81
CA GLY A 386 -15.88 5.54 13.92
C GLY A 386 -16.41 5.88 15.31
N THR A 387 -15.59 6.44 16.21
CA THR A 387 -16.06 6.86 17.55
C THR A 387 -15.95 8.37 17.74
N ALA A 388 -17.00 8.99 18.29
CA ALA A 388 -17.04 10.40 18.69
C ALA A 388 -17.22 10.51 20.21
N THR A 389 -16.35 11.26 20.86
CA THR A 389 -16.34 11.41 22.32
C THR A 389 -16.63 12.87 22.69
N PHE A 390 -17.60 13.05 23.57
CA PHE A 390 -17.86 14.34 24.21
C PHE A 390 -17.00 14.49 25.46
N THR A 391 -16.70 15.72 25.88
CA THR A 391 -15.72 15.97 26.96
C THR A 391 -16.23 16.89 28.07
N ASP A 392 -17.23 17.71 27.80
CA ASP A 392 -17.60 18.85 28.66
C ASP A 392 -19.12 19.11 28.72
N LEU A 393 -19.96 18.13 28.37
CA LEU A 393 -21.42 18.31 28.44
C LEU A 393 -21.88 18.45 29.89
N MET A 394 -22.83 19.36 30.09
CA MET A 394 -23.55 19.63 31.34
C MET A 394 -24.93 20.22 31.04
N ILE A 395 -25.84 20.24 32.01
CA ILE A 395 -27.20 20.77 31.86
C ILE A 395 -27.43 21.92 32.86
N THR A 396 -28.24 22.91 32.50
CA THR A 396 -28.74 23.94 33.43
C THR A 396 -29.80 23.39 34.40
N HIS A 397 -30.30 24.26 35.28
CA HIS A 397 -31.56 24.04 36.01
C HIS A 397 -32.70 23.68 35.03
#